data_AF-A0A835VTS9-F1
#
_entry.id   AF-A0A835VTS9-F1
#
_cell.length_a   1.000
_cell.length_b   1.000
_cell.length_c   1.000
_cell.angle_alpha   90.00
_cell.angle_beta   90.00
_cell.angle_gamma   90.00
#
_symmetry.space_group_name_H-M   'P 1'
#
loop_
_entity.id
_entity.type
_entity.pdbx_description
1 polymer ?
#
loop_
_entity_poly.entity_id
_entity_poly.type
_entity_poly.pdbx_seq_one_letter_code
_entity_poly.pdbx_strand_id
1 'polypeptide(L)'
;MTMDKLEVLVAPGCRFKITKLKVNGTARATSTSHYPQFNAASFKWTSLGLTPAEASSATFCFTAVGSCADLSSLSLQGRLQASIFDASRTECCPTFTLLDGRRRRARLS
;
A
#
# COMPACT_ATOMS: atom_id res chain seq x y z
N MET A 1 11.98 12.93 13.91
CA MET A 1 10.91 12.72 12.92
C MET A 1 10.76 11.21 12.78
N THR A 2 9.61 10.64 13.15
CA THR A 2 9.34 9.21 13.01
C THR A 2 8.20 9.02 12.03
N MET A 3 8.39 8.11 11.08
CA MET A 3 7.36 7.66 10.16
C MET A 3 6.55 6.60 10.87
N ASP A 4 5.29 6.90 11.12
CA ASP A 4 4.44 6.13 12.02
C ASP A 4 3.22 5.55 11.34
N LYS A 5 2.88 6.02 10.14
CA LYS A 5 1.80 5.44 9.36
C LYS A 5 2.22 5.24 7.91
N LEU A 6 1.85 4.09 7.35
CA LEU A 6 1.85 3.84 5.91
C LEU A 6 0.42 3.58 5.48
N GLU A 7 0.04 4.11 4.33
CA GLU A 7 -1.26 3.87 3.74
C GLU A 7 -1.13 3.43 2.29
N VAL A 8 -1.81 2.36 1.91
CA VAL A 8 -1.90 1.87 0.52
C VAL A 8 -3.36 1.87 0.10
N LEU A 9 -3.62 2.42 -1.09
CA LEU A 9 -4.95 2.40 -1.71
C LEU A 9 -5.03 1.29 -2.76
N VAL A 10 -6.13 0.54 -2.74
CA VAL A 10 -6.43 -0.53 -3.69
C VAL A 10 -7.88 -0.45 -4.15
N ALA A 11 -8.21 -1.22 -5.20
CA ALA A 11 -9.58 -1.39 -5.65
C ALA A 11 -10.51 -1.88 -4.51
N PRO A 12 -11.74 -1.35 -4.41
CA PRO A 12 -12.60 -1.52 -3.24
C PRO A 12 -13.03 -2.99 -3.05
N GLY A 13 -13.23 -3.72 -4.15
CA GLY A 13 -13.56 -5.15 -4.14
C GLY A 13 -12.44 -6.06 -3.63
N CYS A 14 -11.21 -5.54 -3.53
CA CYS A 14 -10.06 -6.31 -3.04
C CYS A 14 -9.85 -6.23 -1.52
N ARG A 15 -10.66 -5.44 -0.80
CA ARG A 15 -10.54 -5.25 0.66
C ARG A 15 -10.40 -6.55 1.45
N PHE A 16 -11.20 -7.56 1.13
CA PHE A 16 -11.22 -8.84 1.86
C PHE A 16 -10.31 -9.91 1.24
N LYS A 17 -9.57 -9.55 0.19
CA LYS A 17 -8.65 -10.46 -0.52
C LYS A 17 -7.19 -10.18 -0.20
N ILE A 18 -6.91 -9.18 0.63
CA ILE A 18 -5.56 -8.81 1.07
C ILE A 18 -5.33 -9.29 2.49
N THR A 19 -4.22 -9.98 2.71
CA THR A 19 -3.83 -10.57 3.99
C THR A 19 -2.30 -10.47 4.19
N LYS A 20 -1.80 -10.98 5.32
CA LYS A 20 -0.35 -11.14 5.60
C LYS A 20 0.46 -9.85 5.39
N LEU A 21 -0.06 -8.75 5.92
CA LEU A 21 0.53 -7.43 5.82
C LEU A 21 1.79 -7.33 6.70
N LYS A 22 2.92 -6.92 6.13
CA LYS A 22 4.24 -6.88 6.79
C LYS A 22 5.03 -5.65 6.38
N VAL A 23 5.87 -5.16 7.30
CA VAL A 23 6.85 -4.11 7.05
C VAL A 23 8.22 -4.64 7.46
N ASN A 24 9.19 -4.60 6.55
CA ASN A 24 10.54 -5.18 6.73
C ASN A 24 10.49 -6.63 7.21
N GLY A 25 9.56 -7.44 6.65
CA GLY A 25 9.37 -8.84 7.01
C GLY A 25 8.57 -9.09 8.30
N THR A 26 8.32 -8.06 9.11
CA THR A 26 7.64 -8.17 10.41
C THR A 26 6.16 -7.83 10.28
N ALA A 27 5.31 -8.64 10.92
CA ALA A 27 3.88 -8.34 11.03
C ALA A 27 3.69 -7.10 11.91
N ARG A 28 2.85 -6.17 11.45
CA ARG A 28 2.57 -4.91 12.16
C ARG A 28 1.07 -4.73 12.31
N ALA A 29 0.66 -3.90 13.26
CA ALA A 29 -0.72 -3.53 13.43
C ALA A 29 -1.24 -2.85 12.15
N THR A 30 -2.38 -3.33 11.66
CA THR A 30 -3.03 -2.79 10.47
C THR A 30 -4.48 -2.46 10.73
N SER A 31 -4.95 -1.38 10.11
CA SER A 31 -6.37 -1.06 10.02
C SER A 31 -6.78 -0.91 8.56
N THR A 32 -8.05 -1.17 8.27
CA THR A 32 -8.63 -0.97 6.94
C THR A 32 -9.71 0.10 6.98
N SER A 33 -9.73 0.95 5.97
CA SER A 33 -10.79 1.96 5.79
C SER A 33 -11.33 1.91 4.37
N HIS A 34 -12.51 2.47 4.15
CA HIS A 34 -13.04 2.70 2.81
C HIS A 34 -13.03 4.22 2.56
N TYR A 35 -12.55 4.63 1.39
CA TYR A 35 -12.56 6.02 0.92
C TYR A 35 -13.55 6.15 -0.24
N PRO A 36 -14.80 6.57 0.05
CA PRO A 36 -15.85 6.66 -0.97
C PRO A 36 -15.49 7.61 -2.11
N GLN A 37 -14.80 8.72 -1.80
CA GLN A 37 -14.40 9.74 -2.78
C GLN A 37 -13.43 9.22 -3.84
N PHE A 38 -12.71 8.14 -3.55
CA PHE A 38 -11.81 7.48 -4.50
C PHE A 38 -12.32 6.11 -4.93
N ASN A 39 -13.52 5.72 -4.46
CA ASN A 39 -14.04 4.37 -4.56
C ASN A 39 -12.95 3.32 -4.26
N ALA A 40 -12.26 3.46 -3.12
CA ALA A 40 -11.06 2.69 -2.82
C ALA A 40 -11.10 2.06 -1.42
N ALA A 41 -10.37 0.97 -1.24
CA ALA A 41 -10.04 0.44 0.07
C ALA A 41 -8.64 0.90 0.47
N SER A 42 -8.49 1.33 1.72
CA SER A 42 -7.24 1.79 2.30
C SER A 42 -6.74 0.78 3.31
N PHE A 43 -5.47 0.41 3.19
CA PHE A 43 -4.75 -0.43 4.14
C PHE A 43 -3.71 0.42 4.85
N LYS A 44 -3.86 0.56 6.16
CA LYS A 44 -3.01 1.40 6.99
C LYS A 44 -2.19 0.54 7.91
N TRP A 45 -0.88 0.67 7.86
CA TRP A 45 0.02 0.21 8.92
C TRP A 45 0.28 1.37 9.85
N THR A 46 0.15 1.15 11.15
CA THR A 46 0.35 2.18 12.17
C THR A 46 1.48 1.79 13.14
N SER A 47 1.99 2.77 13.88
CA SER A 47 3.04 2.59 14.87
C SER A 47 4.30 1.94 14.27
N LEU A 48 4.69 2.45 13.10
CA LEU A 48 5.85 1.93 12.38
C LEU A 48 7.16 2.24 13.10
N GLY A 49 7.26 3.40 13.77
CA GLY A 49 8.45 3.80 14.52
C GLY A 49 9.72 3.88 13.68
N LEU A 50 9.59 4.11 12.36
CA LEU A 50 10.73 4.14 11.45
C LEU A 50 11.34 5.53 11.42
N THR A 51 12.66 5.63 11.40
CA THR A 51 13.34 6.87 11.03
C THR A 51 13.12 7.18 9.53
N PRO A 52 13.34 8.42 9.08
CA PRO A 52 13.19 8.77 7.66
C PRO A 52 14.12 7.96 6.75
N ALA A 53 15.32 7.62 7.24
CA ALA A 53 16.28 6.79 6.50
C ALA A 53 15.82 5.33 6.39
N GLU A 54 15.23 4.77 7.45
CA GLU A 54 14.67 3.41 7.38
C GLU A 54 13.45 3.37 6.48
N ALA A 55 12.60 4.39 6.54
CA ALA A 55 11.39 4.49 5.73
C ALA A 55 11.67 4.52 4.21
N SER A 56 12.78 5.11 3.78
CA SER A 56 13.16 5.15 2.35
C SER A 56 13.63 3.80 1.80
N SER A 57 14.12 2.92 2.66
CA SER A 57 14.54 1.55 2.32
C SER A 57 13.50 0.47 2.70
N ALA A 58 12.38 0.87 3.30
CA ALA A 58 11.43 -0.06 3.88
C ALA A 58 10.74 -0.89 2.79
N THR A 59 10.61 -2.20 3.04
CA THR A 59 9.88 -3.12 2.17
C THR A 59 8.52 -3.41 2.77
N PHE A 60 7.48 -3.18 2.00
CA PHE A 60 6.09 -3.39 2.41
C PHE A 60 5.49 -4.56 1.63
N CYS A 61 5.07 -5.60 2.35
CA CYS A 61 4.56 -6.82 1.75
C CYS A 61 3.12 -7.07 2.18
N PHE A 62 2.31 -7.57 1.26
CA PHE A 62 1.00 -8.13 1.54
C PHE A 62 0.75 -9.29 0.55
N THR A 63 -0.24 -10.12 0.84
CA THR A 63 -0.68 -11.19 -0.04
C THR A 63 -2.08 -10.87 -0.54
N ALA A 64 -2.25 -10.81 -1.85
CA ALA A 64 -3.57 -10.73 -2.48
C ALA A 64 -3.96 -12.09 -3.09
N VAL A 65 -5.23 -12.45 -3.04
CA VAL A 65 -5.73 -13.75 -3.53
C VAL A 65 -6.87 -13.61 -4.54
N GLY A 66 -7.08 -14.64 -5.36
CA GLY A 66 -8.11 -14.65 -6.39
C GLY A 66 -7.83 -13.64 -7.50
N SER A 67 -8.87 -12.99 -8.04
CA SER A 67 -8.73 -11.96 -9.08
C SER A 67 -7.87 -10.77 -8.62
N CYS A 68 -7.81 -10.49 -7.32
CA CYS A 68 -6.99 -9.43 -6.75
C CYS A 68 -5.49 -9.75 -6.68
N ALA A 69 -5.08 -10.98 -7.03
CA ALA A 69 -3.66 -11.30 -7.20
C ALA A 69 -3.07 -10.63 -8.46
N ASP A 70 -3.92 -10.28 -9.44
CA ASP A 70 -3.53 -9.51 -10.61
C ASP A 70 -3.45 -8.02 -10.27
N LEU A 71 -2.29 -7.41 -10.54
CA LEU A 71 -2.05 -5.98 -10.29
C LEU A 71 -3.04 -5.07 -11.01
N SER A 72 -3.53 -5.43 -12.19
CA SER A 72 -4.51 -4.63 -12.93
C SER A 72 -5.89 -4.61 -12.24
N SER A 73 -6.22 -5.65 -11.48
CA SER A 73 -7.45 -5.73 -10.68
C SER A 73 -7.27 -5.14 -9.27
N LEU A 74 -6.05 -5.22 -8.73
CA LEU A 74 -5.70 -4.70 -7.42
C LEU A 74 -5.51 -3.18 -7.42
N SER A 75 -4.84 -2.67 -8.45
CA SER A 75 -4.40 -1.27 -8.53
C SER A 75 -5.55 -0.30 -8.72
N LEU A 76 -5.45 0.86 -8.09
CA LEU A 76 -6.38 1.95 -8.31
C LEU A 76 -5.91 2.74 -9.53
N GLN A 77 -6.77 2.89 -10.54
CA GLN A 77 -6.44 3.63 -11.78
C GLN A 77 -5.14 3.12 -12.46
N GLY A 78 -4.88 1.82 -12.37
CA GLY A 78 -3.68 1.20 -12.93
C GLY A 78 -2.40 1.45 -12.13
N ARG A 79 -2.48 2.02 -10.91
CA ARG A 79 -1.31 2.26 -10.05
C ARG A 79 -1.54 1.76 -8.64
N LEU A 80 -0.54 1.10 -8.08
CA LEU A 80 -0.50 0.83 -6.65
C LEU A 80 0.27 1.97 -5.99
N GLN A 81 -0.40 2.73 -5.15
CA GLN A 81 0.15 3.91 -4.49
C GLN A 81 0.28 3.67 -2.99
N ALA A 82 1.35 4.20 -2.42
CA ALA A 82 1.57 4.19 -0.99
C ALA A 82 1.99 5.58 -0.51
N SER A 83 1.55 5.95 0.68
CA SER A 83 1.90 7.21 1.33
C SER A 83 2.42 6.92 2.73
N ILE A 84 3.55 7.52 3.11
CA ILE A 84 4.12 7.43 4.45
C ILE A 84 3.84 8.75 5.16
N PHE A 85 3.50 8.69 6.46
CA PHE A 85 3.16 9.85 7.28
C PHE A 85 4.01 9.87 8.55
N ASP A 86 4.41 11.08 8.93
CA ASP A 86 5.00 11.40 10.22
C ASP A 86 3.90 11.51 11.28
N ALA A 87 4.11 10.99 12.49
CA ALA A 87 3.18 11.14 13.61
C ALA A 87 2.92 12.60 14.03
N SER A 88 3.88 13.49 13.79
CA SER A 88 3.85 14.89 14.21
C SER A 88 3.27 15.86 13.17
N ARG A 89 2.97 15.40 11.95
CA ARG A 89 2.38 16.24 10.90
C ARG A 89 1.03 15.69 10.45
N THR A 90 0.03 16.57 10.40
CA THR A 90 -1.27 16.33 9.77
C THR A 90 -1.22 16.42 8.23
N GLU A 91 -0.08 16.81 7.67
CA GLU A 91 0.14 16.92 6.23
C GLU A 91 0.45 15.55 5.59
N CYS A 92 -0.13 15.29 4.43
CA CYS A 92 0.16 14.09 3.64
C CYS A 92 1.59 14.16 3.09
N CYS A 93 2.50 13.39 3.68
CA CYS A 93 3.85 13.15 3.19
C CYS A 93 3.84 12.24 1.93
N PRO A 94 4.92 12.22 1.12
CA PRO A 94 4.85 11.95 -0.32
C PRO A 94 4.21 10.60 -0.69
N THR A 95 3.37 10.62 -1.72
CA THR A 95 2.81 9.43 -2.34
C THR A 95 3.80 8.88 -3.37
N PHE A 96 4.24 7.65 -3.19
CA PHE A 96 5.07 6.94 -4.15
C PHE A 96 4.26 5.85 -4.86
N THR A 97 4.59 5.62 -6.13
CA THR A 97 4.01 4.53 -6.92
C THR A 97 4.84 3.29 -6.65
N LEU A 98 4.25 2.27 -6.04
CA LEU A 98 4.88 0.99 -5.79
C LEU A 98 5.02 0.20 -7.10
N LEU A 99 3.93 0.16 -7.89
CA LEU A 99 3.84 -0.61 -9.13
C LEU A 99 2.89 0.08 -10.11
N ASP A 100 3.26 0.08 -11.40
CA ASP A 100 2.38 0.47 -12.50
C ASP A 100 1.79 -0.81 -13.12
N GLY A 101 0.46 -0.88 -13.13
CA GLY A 101 -0.34 -2.01 -13.62
C GLY A 101 -0.39 -2.10 -15.14
N ARG A 102 0.50 -1.40 -15.87
CA ARG A 102 0.68 -1.62 -17.31
C ARG A 102 0.89 -3.11 -17.55
N ARG A 103 -0.09 -3.73 -18.24
CA ARG A 103 0.02 -5.09 -18.77
C ARG A 103 1.41 -5.21 -19.41
N ARG A 104 2.31 -5.97 -18.80
CA ARG A 104 3.45 -6.49 -19.56
C ARG A 104 2.79 -7.36 -20.63
N ARG A 105 2.63 -6.82 -21.85
CA ARG A 105 2.61 -7.69 -23.02
C ARG A 105 3.97 -8.36 -22.98
N ALA A 106 4.03 -9.57 -22.43
CA ALA A 106 5.14 -10.45 -22.65
C ALA A 106 5.21 -10.63 -24.17
N ARG A 107 6.16 -9.92 -24.80
CA ARG A 107 6.60 -10.26 -26.13
C ARG A 107 7.34 -11.58 -25.96
N LEU A 108 6.62 -12.69 -26.15
CA LEU A 108 7.26 -13.98 -26.36
C LEU A 108 8.21 -13.78 -27.55
N SER A 109 9.50 -13.93 -27.27
CA SER A 109 10.56 -14.03 -28.26
C SER A 109 10.81 -15.50 -28.51
#